data_AF-A0A4R9JQF2-F1
#
_entry.id   AF-A0A4R9JQF2-F1
#
_cell.length_a   1.000
_cell.length_b   1.000
_cell.length_c   1.000
_cell.angle_alpha   90.00
_cell.angle_beta   90.00
_cell.angle_gamma   90.00
#
_symmetry.space_group_name_H-M   'P 1'
#
loop_
_entity.id
_entity.type
_entity.pdbx_description
1 polymer ?
#
loop_
_entity_poly.entity_id
_entity_poly.type
_entity_poly.pdbx_seq_one_letter_code
_entity_poly.pdbx_strand_id
1 'polypeptide(L)'
;MRWIQIFLLSFLCLVSCFETGEELQKKKQEEQTWILTTLYWQRNFGNCIKVDTTPNTKTCSRRPLGVCDHNQLIITQAEVNFNLNETRTIQNRTPDCQESILQSGILSLGATSNANIETLKSRYQFQVTESCETSGYVPSANVRLATFSEIQLLESPRGKIAKAAKTISANGFLSQSSRDKANSCLRLEFLEWEQILARESFENKVLLEITLP
;
A
#
# COMPACT_ATOMS: atom_id res chain seq x y z
N MET A 1 4.24 -72.98 7.86
CA MET A 1 3.64 -71.75 8.46
C MET A 1 4.62 -70.60 8.70
N ARG A 2 5.91 -70.82 9.07
CA ARG A 2 6.86 -69.71 9.34
C ARG A 2 7.24 -68.84 8.12
N TRP A 3 7.27 -69.41 6.92
CA TRP A 3 7.63 -68.67 5.69
C TRP A 3 6.55 -67.67 5.24
N ILE A 4 5.28 -67.93 5.55
CA ILE A 4 4.14 -67.06 5.20
C ILE A 4 4.16 -65.79 6.04
N GLN A 5 4.52 -65.89 7.32
CA GLN A 5 4.64 -64.72 8.22
C GLN A 5 5.81 -63.79 7.82
N ILE A 6 6.93 -64.36 7.36
CA ILE A 6 8.07 -63.58 6.88
C ILE A 6 7.72 -62.85 5.58
N PHE A 7 7.03 -63.51 4.65
CA PHE A 7 6.56 -62.90 3.41
C PHE A 7 5.51 -61.80 3.64
N LEU A 8 4.62 -61.96 4.60
CA LEU A 8 3.65 -60.91 4.96
C LEU A 8 4.32 -59.69 5.58
N LEU A 9 5.35 -59.87 6.42
CA LEU A 9 6.09 -58.76 7.02
C LEU A 9 6.90 -57.97 5.98
N SER A 10 7.53 -58.66 5.02
CA SER A 10 8.26 -58.00 3.95
C SER A 10 7.34 -57.31 2.95
N PHE A 11 6.14 -57.86 2.70
CA PHE A 11 5.12 -57.19 1.88
C PHE A 11 4.57 -55.93 2.57
N LEU A 12 4.32 -55.98 3.88
CA LEU A 12 3.90 -54.81 4.68
C LEU A 12 4.96 -53.69 4.70
N CYS A 13 6.26 -54.03 4.72
CA CYS A 13 7.33 -53.05 4.62
C CYS A 13 7.40 -52.39 3.23
N LEU A 14 7.12 -53.14 2.15
CA LEU A 14 7.14 -52.60 0.79
C LEU A 14 5.99 -51.61 0.53
N VAL A 15 4.80 -51.82 1.11
CA VAL A 15 3.68 -50.87 0.97
C VAL A 15 3.94 -49.55 1.72
N SER A 16 4.75 -49.58 2.79
CA SER A 16 5.10 -48.37 3.56
C SER A 16 6.20 -47.48 2.92
N CYS A 17 6.85 -47.94 1.85
CA CYS A 17 7.97 -47.23 1.18
C CYS A 17 7.61 -46.61 -0.18
N PHE A 18 6.34 -46.64 -0.59
CA PHE A 18 5.87 -46.01 -1.83
C PHE A 18 4.95 -44.83 -1.53
N GLU A 19 5.48 -43.78 -0.88
CA GLU A 19 5.00 -42.44 -1.25
C GLU A 19 5.56 -42.17 -2.64
N THR A 20 4.68 -42.04 -3.62
CA THR A 20 5.11 -41.74 -4.99
C THR A 20 5.79 -40.37 -5.03
N GLY A 21 6.78 -40.19 -5.91
CA GLY A 21 7.49 -38.90 -6.03
C GLY A 21 6.54 -37.72 -6.30
N GLU A 22 5.39 -37.99 -6.92
CA GLU A 22 4.31 -37.04 -7.18
C GLU A 22 3.55 -36.65 -5.90
N GLU A 23 3.22 -37.61 -5.02
CA GLU A 23 2.59 -37.31 -3.72
C GLU A 23 3.53 -36.54 -2.80
N LEU A 24 4.83 -36.86 -2.80
CA LEU A 24 5.83 -36.11 -2.05
C LEU A 24 6.00 -34.69 -2.59
N GLN A 25 5.95 -34.50 -3.91
CA GLN A 25 5.96 -33.17 -4.54
C GLN A 25 4.70 -32.36 -4.21
N LYS A 26 3.53 -32.98 -4.26
CA LYS A 26 2.26 -32.32 -3.93
C LYS A 26 2.23 -31.88 -2.46
N LYS A 27 2.64 -32.74 -1.52
CA LYS A 27 2.77 -32.36 -0.10
C LYS A 27 3.72 -31.18 0.11
N LYS A 28 4.87 -31.17 -0.58
CA LYS A 28 5.82 -30.04 -0.52
C LYS A 28 5.23 -28.75 -1.09
N GLN A 29 4.48 -28.84 -2.19
CA GLN A 29 3.81 -27.67 -2.78
C GLN A 29 2.70 -27.13 -1.87
N GLU A 30 1.92 -28.01 -1.25
CA GLU A 30 0.88 -27.64 -0.27
C GLU A 30 1.51 -26.96 0.95
N GLU A 31 2.60 -27.51 1.49
CA GLU A 31 3.34 -26.93 2.61
C GLU A 31 3.92 -25.55 2.24
N GLN A 32 4.56 -25.42 1.08
CA GLN A 32 5.06 -24.14 0.58
C GLN A 32 3.93 -23.12 0.39
N THR A 33 2.81 -23.54 -0.19
CA THR A 33 1.63 -22.68 -0.40
C THR A 33 1.08 -22.21 0.94
N TRP A 34 0.99 -23.11 1.93
CA TRP A 34 0.55 -22.77 3.27
C TRP A 34 1.49 -21.76 3.95
N ILE A 35 2.81 -21.97 3.87
CA ILE A 35 3.81 -21.04 4.42
C ILE A 35 3.67 -19.67 3.77
N LEU A 36 3.59 -19.60 2.43
CA LEU A 36 3.46 -18.33 1.70
C LEU A 36 2.14 -17.62 2.02
N THR A 37 1.04 -18.37 2.15
CA THR A 37 -0.27 -17.83 2.50
C THR A 37 -0.26 -17.28 3.92
N THR A 38 0.33 -18.00 4.88
CA THR A 38 0.47 -17.54 6.27
C THR A 38 1.34 -16.29 6.35
N LEU A 39 2.47 -16.24 5.65
CA LEU A 39 3.33 -15.05 5.59
C LEU A 39 2.60 -13.86 4.96
N TYR A 40 1.86 -14.08 3.88
CA TYR A 40 1.04 -13.06 3.25
C TYR A 40 -0.01 -12.51 4.23
N TRP A 41 -0.70 -13.39 4.95
CA TRP A 41 -1.71 -12.99 5.93
C TRP A 41 -1.08 -12.17 7.07
N GLN A 42 0.03 -12.63 7.63
CA GLN A 42 0.76 -11.90 8.66
C GLN A 42 1.21 -10.51 8.18
N ARG A 43 1.76 -10.42 6.96
CA ARG A 43 2.21 -9.13 6.41
C ARG A 43 1.07 -8.15 6.18
N ASN A 44 -0.15 -8.63 5.94
CA ASN A 44 -1.34 -7.81 5.72
C ASN A 44 -2.20 -7.63 6.99
N PHE A 45 -1.72 -8.10 8.14
CA PHE A 45 -2.44 -7.98 9.41
C PHE A 45 -2.22 -6.62 10.08
N GLY A 46 -3.26 -6.13 10.75
CA GLY A 46 -3.21 -4.98 11.65
C GLY A 46 -3.16 -3.62 10.95
N ASN A 47 -3.04 -2.60 11.78
CA ASN A 47 -2.89 -1.19 11.43
C ASN A 47 -1.59 -0.64 12.02
N CYS A 48 -1.23 0.57 11.62
CA CYS A 48 0.04 1.19 12.00
C CYS A 48 -0.17 2.47 12.77
N ILE A 49 0.40 2.54 13.97
CA ILE A 49 0.56 3.76 14.76
C ILE A 49 1.96 4.30 14.50
N LYS A 50 2.04 5.57 14.08
CA LYS A 50 3.27 6.33 13.90
C LYS A 50 3.32 7.43 14.94
N VAL A 51 4.38 7.45 15.74
CA VAL A 51 4.64 8.47 16.76
C VAL A 51 5.79 9.34 16.29
N ASP A 52 5.57 10.63 16.15
CA ASP A 52 6.61 11.63 15.95
C ASP A 52 7.04 12.16 17.31
N THR A 53 8.25 11.90 17.78
CA THR A 53 8.71 12.35 19.11
C THR A 53 8.87 13.86 19.21
N THR A 54 8.84 14.60 18.09
CA THR A 54 8.99 16.06 18.06
C THR A 54 8.23 16.61 16.85
N PRO A 55 6.91 16.85 16.96
CA PRO A 55 6.29 17.53 18.11
C PRO A 55 5.49 16.67 19.12
N ASN A 56 5.73 15.36 19.22
CA ASN A 56 4.95 14.41 20.03
C ASN A 56 3.52 14.16 19.50
N THR A 57 3.37 14.12 18.18
CA THR A 57 2.09 13.78 17.52
C THR A 57 2.00 12.29 17.23
N LYS A 58 0.81 11.71 17.42
CA LYS A 58 0.55 10.31 17.09
C LYS A 58 -0.47 10.20 15.97
N THR A 59 -0.17 9.41 14.96
CA THR A 59 -1.11 9.09 13.88
C THR A 59 -1.37 7.60 13.79
N CYS A 60 -2.55 7.22 13.32
CA CYS A 60 -2.87 5.84 12.99
C CYS A 60 -3.41 5.73 11.57
N SER A 61 -2.94 4.73 10.83
CA SER A 61 -3.39 4.41 9.47
C SER A 61 -3.61 2.91 9.30
N ARG A 62 -4.33 2.52 8.24
CA ARG A 62 -4.56 1.10 7.89
C ARG A 62 -3.38 0.46 7.16
N ARG A 63 -2.15 0.84 7.51
CA ARG A 63 -0.94 0.18 7.00
C ARG A 63 -0.67 -1.07 7.83
N PRO A 64 -0.47 -2.24 7.21
CA PRO A 64 -0.34 -3.48 7.95
C PRO A 64 1.09 -3.70 8.48
N LEU A 65 1.25 -4.76 9.28
CA LEU A 65 2.51 -5.20 9.88
C LEU A 65 3.69 -5.19 8.90
N GLY A 66 3.50 -5.70 7.67
CA GLY A 66 4.57 -5.79 6.68
C GLY A 66 5.07 -4.46 6.11
N VAL A 67 4.41 -3.35 6.48
CA VAL A 67 4.72 -1.98 6.06
C VAL A 67 4.87 -1.05 7.27
N CYS A 68 4.48 -1.46 8.48
CA CYS A 68 4.49 -0.62 9.67
C CYS A 68 5.90 -0.42 10.27
N ASP A 69 6.77 0.27 9.53
CA ASP A 69 8.14 0.56 9.93
C ASP A 69 8.64 1.89 9.35
N HIS A 70 9.92 2.19 9.62
CA HIS A 70 10.59 3.40 9.13
C HIS A 70 10.71 3.50 7.62
N ASN A 71 10.59 2.40 6.87
CA ASN A 71 10.69 2.43 5.41
C ASN A 71 9.54 3.23 4.78
N GLN A 72 8.41 3.41 5.47
CA GLN A 72 7.35 4.33 5.03
C GLN A 72 7.82 5.78 4.85
N LEU A 73 8.90 6.19 5.53
CA LEU A 73 9.41 7.56 5.50
C LEU A 73 10.64 7.70 4.59
N ILE A 74 11.14 6.59 4.07
CA ILE A 74 12.36 6.54 3.26
C ILE A 74 11.95 6.43 1.80
N ILE A 75 12.32 7.43 1.01
CA ILE A 75 12.12 7.41 -0.44
C ILE A 75 13.45 7.05 -1.08
N THR A 76 13.47 5.96 -1.83
CA THR A 76 14.64 5.53 -2.57
C THR A 76 14.75 6.24 -3.93
N GLN A 77 15.96 6.29 -4.50
CA GLN A 77 16.14 6.82 -5.86
C GLN A 77 15.38 6.00 -6.91
N ALA A 78 15.20 4.70 -6.68
CA ALA A 78 14.41 3.83 -7.55
C ALA A 78 12.94 4.24 -7.56
N GLU A 79 12.35 4.55 -6.40
CA GLU A 79 10.97 5.06 -6.30
C GLU A 79 10.82 6.43 -6.96
N VAL A 80 11.79 7.33 -6.80
CA VAL A 80 11.80 8.62 -7.52
C VAL A 80 11.77 8.38 -9.03
N ASN A 81 12.66 7.52 -9.54
CA ASN A 81 12.73 7.22 -10.97
C ASN A 81 11.44 6.58 -11.48
N PHE A 82 10.85 5.66 -10.70
CA PHE A 82 9.57 5.04 -11.01
C PHE A 82 8.45 6.09 -11.10
N ASN A 83 8.36 6.98 -10.10
CA ASN A 83 7.35 8.03 -10.05
C ASN A 83 7.46 9.01 -11.23
N LEU A 84 8.68 9.38 -11.61
CA LEU A 84 8.93 10.24 -12.78
C LEU A 84 8.57 9.53 -14.09
N ASN A 85 8.84 8.24 -14.21
CA ASN A 85 8.50 7.46 -15.40
C ASN A 85 6.99 7.27 -15.58
N GLU A 86 6.28 6.93 -14.50
CA GLU A 86 4.81 6.87 -14.48
C GLU A 86 4.19 8.23 -14.88
N THR A 87 4.73 9.31 -14.32
CA THR A 87 4.27 10.68 -14.63
C THR A 87 4.45 11.02 -16.11
N ARG A 88 5.60 10.69 -16.71
CA ARG A 88 5.84 10.87 -18.15
C ARG A 88 4.88 10.04 -19.00
N THR A 89 4.62 8.80 -18.58
CA THR A 89 3.65 7.93 -19.27
C THR A 89 2.26 8.56 -19.28
N ILE A 90 1.80 9.07 -18.14
CA ILE A 90 0.51 9.77 -18.04
C ILE A 90 0.50 11.03 -18.91
N GLN A 91 1.54 11.86 -18.84
CA GLN A 91 1.65 13.08 -19.64
C GLN A 91 1.58 12.80 -21.15
N ASN A 92 2.24 11.73 -21.61
CA ASN A 92 2.26 11.36 -23.03
C ASN A 92 0.91 10.82 -23.51
N ARG A 93 0.16 10.11 -22.65
CA ARG A 93 -1.18 9.61 -22.99
C ARG A 93 -2.24 10.72 -22.94
N THR A 94 -2.15 11.58 -21.93
CA THR A 94 -3.16 12.60 -21.61
C THR A 94 -2.49 13.95 -21.34
N PRO A 95 -2.22 14.76 -22.39
CA PRO A 95 -1.54 16.05 -22.26
C PRO A 95 -2.26 17.05 -21.33
N ASP A 96 -3.58 16.95 -21.23
CA ASP A 96 -4.40 17.78 -20.32
C ASP A 96 -4.03 17.59 -18.84
N CYS A 97 -3.32 16.51 -18.48
CA CYS A 97 -2.83 16.28 -17.13
C CYS A 97 -1.59 17.11 -16.74
N GLN A 98 -0.99 17.89 -17.66
CA GLN A 98 0.26 18.60 -17.39
C GLN A 98 0.17 19.52 -16.16
N GLU A 99 -0.91 20.31 -16.03
CA GLU A 99 -1.07 21.22 -14.88
C GLU A 99 -1.25 20.44 -13.56
N SER A 100 -2.03 19.36 -13.60
CA SER A 100 -2.24 18.45 -12.47
C SER A 100 -0.94 17.78 -12.03
N ILE A 101 -0.07 17.40 -12.99
CA ILE A 101 1.25 16.85 -12.71
C ILE A 101 2.11 17.88 -11.98
N LEU A 102 2.15 19.13 -12.45
CA LEU A 102 2.94 20.19 -11.81
C LEU A 102 2.50 20.44 -10.36
N GLN A 103 1.19 20.39 -10.09
CA GLN A 103 0.62 20.61 -8.76
C GLN A 103 0.61 19.35 -7.86
N SER A 104 0.95 18.17 -8.40
CA SER A 104 0.93 16.91 -7.65
C SER A 104 2.07 16.73 -6.63
N GLY A 105 3.11 17.57 -6.72
CA GLY A 105 4.31 17.47 -5.89
C GLY A 105 5.25 16.30 -6.26
N ILE A 106 4.93 15.51 -7.29
CA ILE A 106 5.78 14.38 -7.73
C ILE A 106 7.15 14.88 -8.22
N LEU A 107 7.17 16.00 -8.92
CA LEU A 107 8.40 16.56 -9.51
C LEU A 107 9.36 17.14 -8.46
N SER A 108 8.89 17.39 -7.24
CA SER A 108 9.70 17.84 -6.11
C SER A 108 10.16 16.71 -5.19
N LEU A 109 9.80 15.45 -5.49
CA LEU A 109 10.25 14.31 -4.70
C LEU A 109 11.74 14.05 -4.93
N GLY A 110 12.48 13.92 -3.84
CA GLY A 110 13.89 13.54 -3.82
C GLY A 110 14.11 12.29 -2.97
N ALA A 111 15.20 11.57 -3.25
CA ALA A 111 15.59 10.43 -2.43
C ALA A 111 16.02 10.91 -1.03
N THR A 112 15.63 10.15 -0.01
CA THR A 112 16.04 10.40 1.37
C THR A 112 17.54 10.15 1.52
N SER A 113 18.30 11.15 1.99
CA SER A 113 19.73 11.01 2.23
C SER A 113 20.02 10.12 3.44
N ASN A 114 21.22 9.51 3.50
CA ASN A 114 21.62 8.68 4.65
C ASN A 114 21.56 9.44 5.99
N ALA A 115 21.94 10.71 6.01
CA ALA A 115 21.84 11.54 7.20
C ALA A 115 20.39 11.76 7.66
N ASN A 116 19.47 11.89 6.70
CA ASN A 116 18.05 12.02 6.99
C ASN A 116 17.45 10.69 7.48
N ILE A 117 17.92 9.53 6.99
CA ILE A 117 17.44 8.21 7.45
C ILE A 117 17.65 8.06 8.96
N GLU A 118 18.84 8.34 9.47
CA GLU A 118 19.12 8.20 10.91
C GLU A 118 18.32 9.21 11.73
N THR A 119 18.13 10.43 11.22
CA THR A 119 17.25 11.43 11.83
C THR A 119 15.81 10.92 11.92
N LEU A 120 15.27 10.35 10.82
CA LEU A 120 13.91 9.79 10.77
C LEU A 120 13.75 8.62 11.74
N LYS A 121 14.74 7.71 11.83
CA LYS A 121 14.71 6.59 12.77
C LYS A 121 14.69 7.03 14.22
N SER A 122 15.43 8.10 14.55
CA SER A 122 15.48 8.64 15.90
C SER A 122 14.20 9.41 16.29
N ARG A 123 13.55 10.05 15.32
CA ARG A 123 12.36 10.89 15.53
C ARG A 123 11.05 10.11 15.49
N TYR A 124 10.97 9.04 14.70
CA TYR A 124 9.73 8.31 14.50
C TYR A 124 9.76 6.94 15.14
N GLN A 125 8.68 6.57 15.82
CA GLN A 125 8.44 5.23 16.33
C GLN A 125 7.21 4.65 15.66
N PHE A 126 7.25 3.34 15.40
CA PHE A 126 6.18 2.60 14.74
C PHE A 126 5.70 1.48 15.65
N GLN A 127 4.39 1.34 15.76
CA GLN A 127 3.75 0.30 16.54
C GLN A 127 2.60 -0.30 15.74
N VAL A 128 2.56 -1.62 15.66
CA VAL A 128 1.45 -2.35 15.05
C VAL A 128 0.35 -2.54 16.09
N THR A 129 -0.88 -2.36 15.65
CA THR A 129 -2.08 -2.59 16.46
C THR A 129 -3.11 -3.39 15.68
N GLU A 130 -4.06 -4.03 16.37
CA GLU A 130 -5.13 -4.79 15.72
C GLU A 130 -6.01 -3.89 14.85
N SER A 131 -6.43 -2.73 15.39
CA SER A 131 -7.12 -1.70 14.62
C SER A 131 -6.86 -0.30 15.19
N CYS A 132 -7.11 0.73 14.37
CA CYS A 132 -6.95 2.12 14.81
C CYS A 132 -8.02 2.47 15.83
N GLU A 133 -9.23 1.98 15.58
CA GLU A 133 -10.42 2.21 16.38
C GLU A 133 -10.28 1.61 17.78
N THR A 134 -9.74 0.39 17.93
CA THR A 134 -9.45 -0.22 19.24
C THR A 134 -8.35 0.51 20.01
N SER A 135 -7.48 1.22 19.29
CA SER A 135 -6.39 2.03 19.86
C SER A 135 -6.83 3.47 20.18
N GLY A 136 -8.12 3.77 20.09
CA GLY A 136 -8.69 5.09 20.40
C GLY A 136 -8.70 6.08 19.24
N TYR A 137 -8.29 5.69 18.03
CA TYR A 137 -8.33 6.53 16.83
C TYR A 137 -9.66 6.31 16.11
N VAL A 138 -10.70 7.03 16.56
CA VAL A 138 -12.05 6.92 15.99
C VAL A 138 -12.30 8.12 15.07
N PRO A 139 -12.54 7.90 13.76
CA PRO A 139 -12.87 8.99 12.86
C PRO A 139 -14.23 9.61 13.19
N SER A 140 -14.42 10.87 12.82
CA SER A 140 -15.70 11.57 12.98
C SER A 140 -16.80 10.97 12.11
N ALA A 141 -18.06 11.32 12.40
CA ALA A 141 -19.20 10.85 11.62
C ALA A 141 -19.03 11.20 10.13
N ASN A 142 -19.32 10.22 9.25
CA ASN A 142 -19.15 10.30 7.79
C ASN A 142 -17.70 10.43 7.29
N VAL A 143 -16.71 10.17 8.14
CA VAL A 143 -15.30 10.07 7.78
C VAL A 143 -14.83 8.64 8.00
N ARG A 144 -14.01 8.12 7.09
CA ARG A 144 -13.39 6.80 7.22
C ARG A 144 -11.89 6.87 6.96
N LEU A 145 -11.16 5.92 7.53
CA LEU A 145 -9.79 5.65 7.10
C LEU A 145 -9.80 4.97 5.72
N ALA A 146 -8.87 5.38 4.87
CA ALA A 146 -8.55 4.69 3.62
C ALA A 146 -8.12 3.25 3.92
N THR A 147 -8.56 2.29 3.10
CA THR A 147 -8.01 0.94 3.12
C THR A 147 -6.55 0.95 2.67
N PHE A 148 -5.81 -0.12 2.93
CA PHE A 148 -4.40 -0.16 2.51
C PHE A 148 -4.21 0.00 0.98
N SER A 149 -5.08 -0.60 0.17
CA SER A 149 -5.02 -0.43 -1.29
C SER A 149 -5.35 1.00 -1.74
N GLU A 150 -6.29 1.66 -1.07
CA GLU A 150 -6.59 3.07 -1.31
C GLU A 150 -5.41 3.97 -0.90
N ILE A 151 -4.73 3.68 0.21
CA ILE A 151 -3.51 4.38 0.63
C ILE A 151 -2.43 4.23 -0.45
N GLN A 152 -2.17 3.00 -0.91
CA GLN A 152 -1.18 2.75 -1.97
C GLN A 152 -1.49 3.54 -3.23
N LEU A 153 -2.76 3.58 -3.64
CA LEU A 153 -3.16 4.39 -4.80
C LEU A 153 -2.97 5.88 -4.53
N LEU A 154 -3.47 6.41 -3.41
CA LEU A 154 -3.40 7.84 -3.08
C LEU A 154 -1.95 8.34 -2.97
N GLU A 155 -1.02 7.48 -2.54
CA GLU A 155 0.42 7.79 -2.45
C GLU A 155 1.19 7.58 -3.77
N SER A 156 0.60 6.83 -4.71
CA SER A 156 1.16 6.62 -6.04
C SER A 156 1.14 7.89 -6.91
N PRO A 157 1.91 7.92 -8.01
CA PRO A 157 1.85 9.00 -9.00
C PRO A 157 0.42 9.26 -9.49
N ARG A 158 -0.33 8.19 -9.80
CA ARG A 158 -1.71 8.29 -10.28
C ARG A 158 -2.60 8.99 -9.26
N GLY A 159 -2.61 8.53 -8.01
CA GLY A 159 -3.44 9.12 -6.96
C GLY A 159 -3.09 10.58 -6.66
N LYS A 160 -1.79 10.91 -6.64
CA LYS A 160 -1.32 12.29 -6.47
C LYS A 160 -1.79 13.21 -7.61
N ILE A 161 -1.69 12.76 -8.87
CA ILE A 161 -2.16 13.52 -10.04
C ILE A 161 -3.68 13.64 -10.03
N ALA A 162 -4.42 12.58 -9.71
CA ALA A 162 -5.89 12.61 -9.61
C ALA A 162 -6.36 13.60 -8.54
N LYS A 163 -5.73 13.59 -7.35
CA LYS A 163 -6.04 14.54 -6.27
C LYS A 163 -5.72 15.98 -6.67
N ALA A 164 -4.59 16.22 -7.34
CA ALA A 164 -4.23 17.54 -7.86
C ALA A 164 -5.22 18.01 -8.93
N ALA A 165 -5.59 17.14 -9.87
CA ALA A 165 -6.59 17.44 -10.91
C ALA A 165 -7.94 17.80 -10.27
N LYS A 166 -8.38 17.07 -9.24
CA LYS A 166 -9.60 17.39 -8.51
C LYS A 166 -9.52 18.72 -7.77
N THR A 167 -8.36 19.02 -7.19
CA THR A 167 -8.12 20.30 -6.51
C THR A 167 -8.18 21.46 -7.50
N ILE A 168 -7.55 21.33 -8.67
CA ILE A 168 -7.57 22.33 -9.74
C ILE A 168 -8.99 22.52 -10.27
N SER A 169 -9.70 21.43 -10.58
CA SER A 169 -11.04 21.51 -11.17
C SER A 169 -12.08 22.11 -10.23
N ALA A 170 -11.92 21.93 -8.92
CA ALA A 170 -12.76 22.55 -7.90
C ALA A 170 -12.35 24.00 -7.55
N ASN A 171 -11.22 24.49 -8.06
CA ASN A 171 -10.72 25.82 -7.71
C ASN A 171 -11.35 26.93 -8.58
N GLY A 172 -12.27 27.67 -7.99
CA GLY A 172 -12.96 28.80 -8.64
C GLY A 172 -12.06 29.99 -9.01
N PHE A 173 -10.86 30.10 -8.42
CA PHE A 173 -9.92 31.19 -8.70
C PHE A 173 -9.02 30.93 -9.92
N LEU A 174 -8.91 29.68 -10.36
CA LEU A 174 -8.13 29.34 -11.56
C LEU A 174 -8.89 29.70 -12.84
N SER A 175 -8.19 29.70 -13.98
CA SER A 175 -8.83 29.95 -15.27
C SER A 175 -9.81 28.82 -15.63
N GLN A 176 -10.85 29.13 -16.41
CA GLN A 176 -11.77 28.10 -16.90
C GLN A 176 -11.01 27.03 -17.71
N SER A 177 -10.04 27.43 -18.53
CA SER A 177 -9.20 26.50 -19.29
C SER A 177 -8.45 25.51 -18.40
N SER A 178 -7.86 25.96 -17.30
CA SER A 178 -7.18 25.10 -16.32
C SER A 178 -8.14 24.09 -15.68
N ARG A 179 -9.33 24.55 -15.28
CA ARG A 179 -10.36 23.66 -14.72
C ARG A 179 -10.84 22.63 -15.74
N ASP A 180 -11.04 23.02 -16.99
CA ASP A 180 -11.49 22.15 -18.06
C ASP A 180 -10.46 21.08 -18.38
N LYS A 181 -9.17 21.46 -18.46
CA LYS A 181 -8.06 20.50 -18.62
C LYS A 181 -7.97 19.54 -17.44
N ALA A 182 -8.12 20.01 -16.21
CA ALA A 182 -8.11 19.15 -15.03
C ALA A 182 -9.30 18.17 -15.01
N ASN A 183 -10.50 18.61 -15.41
CA ASN A 183 -11.65 17.72 -15.59
C ASN A 183 -11.43 16.71 -16.72
N SER A 184 -10.84 17.15 -17.84
CA SER A 184 -10.47 16.28 -18.95
C SER A 184 -9.46 15.21 -18.51
N CYS A 185 -8.42 15.61 -17.78
CA CYS A 185 -7.44 14.70 -17.17
C CYS A 185 -8.12 13.66 -16.27
N LEU A 186 -9.00 14.08 -15.34
CA LEU A 186 -9.76 13.16 -14.47
C LEU A 186 -10.56 12.15 -15.28
N ARG A 187 -11.27 12.60 -16.31
CA ARG A 187 -12.17 11.77 -17.12
C ARG A 187 -11.43 10.79 -18.05
N LEU A 188 -10.33 11.23 -18.64
CA LEU A 188 -9.63 10.46 -19.68
C LEU A 188 -8.57 9.50 -19.11
N GLU A 189 -7.91 9.88 -18.02
CA GLU A 189 -6.80 9.10 -17.48
C GLU A 189 -7.21 8.15 -16.35
N PHE A 190 -8.24 8.50 -15.57
CA PHE A 190 -8.56 7.81 -14.32
C PHE A 190 -9.89 7.07 -14.37
N LEU A 191 -9.91 5.90 -13.74
CA LEU A 191 -11.12 5.11 -13.57
C LEU A 191 -12.11 5.82 -12.65
N GLU A 192 -13.40 5.52 -12.80
CA GLU A 192 -14.46 6.16 -12.01
C GLU A 192 -14.23 6.06 -10.50
N TRP A 193 -13.80 4.89 -10.01
CA TRP A 193 -13.51 4.71 -8.59
C TRP A 193 -12.27 5.49 -8.12
N GLU A 194 -11.25 5.67 -8.98
CA GLU A 194 -10.08 6.52 -8.69
C GLU A 194 -10.51 7.99 -8.57
N GLN A 195 -11.43 8.43 -9.43
CA GLN A 195 -11.99 9.79 -9.39
C GLN A 195 -12.83 10.00 -8.12
N ILE A 196 -13.63 9.02 -7.72
CA ILE A 196 -14.39 9.04 -6.46
C ILE A 196 -13.45 9.14 -5.27
N LEU A 197 -12.41 8.30 -5.22
CA LEU A 197 -11.44 8.32 -4.13
C LEU A 197 -10.68 9.65 -4.05
N ALA A 198 -10.27 10.22 -5.19
CA ALA A 198 -9.63 11.53 -5.25
C ALA A 198 -10.55 12.64 -4.72
N ARG A 199 -11.85 12.60 -5.07
CA ARG A 199 -12.86 13.52 -4.52
C ARG A 199 -13.05 13.33 -3.03
N GLU A 200 -13.21 12.11 -2.55
CA GLU A 200 -13.42 11.83 -1.12
C GLU A 200 -12.20 12.21 -0.27
N SER A 201 -10.99 12.02 -0.80
CA SER A 201 -9.75 12.50 -0.17
C SER A 201 -9.66 14.02 -0.16
N PHE A 202 -10.05 14.70 -1.24
CA PHE A 202 -10.11 16.16 -1.31
C PHE A 202 -11.13 16.74 -0.31
N GLU A 203 -12.29 16.08 -0.16
CA GLU A 203 -13.36 16.48 0.77
C GLU A 203 -13.10 16.04 2.23
N ASN A 204 -11.94 15.45 2.53
CA ASN A 204 -11.57 14.89 3.84
C ASN A 204 -12.57 13.83 4.38
N LYS A 205 -13.32 13.16 3.50
CA LYS A 205 -14.19 12.03 3.85
C LYS A 205 -13.41 10.72 3.97
N VAL A 206 -12.30 10.61 3.25
CA VAL A 206 -11.36 9.49 3.32
C VAL A 206 -10.00 10.02 3.75
N LEU A 207 -9.55 9.56 4.93
CA LEU A 207 -8.29 9.96 5.53
C LEU A 207 -7.22 8.88 5.36
N LEU A 208 -6.00 9.28 5.03
CA LEU A 208 -4.85 8.36 5.05
C LEU A 208 -4.49 7.95 6.47
N GLU A 209 -4.58 8.89 7.41
CA GLU A 209 -4.29 8.69 8.81
C GLU A 209 -5.15 9.60 9.70
N ILE A 210 -5.46 9.14 10.90
CA ILE A 210 -6.08 9.95 11.97
C ILE A 210 -4.96 10.45 12.87
N THR A 211 -4.92 11.75 13.14
CA THR A 211 -3.99 12.35 14.09
C THR A 211 -4.70 12.59 15.41
N LEU A 212 -4.08 12.19 16.52
CA LEU A 212 -4.48 12.61 17.86
C LEU A 212 -3.47 13.66 18.37
N PRO A 213 -3.93 14.72 19.06
CA PRO A 213 -3.05 15.67 19.74
C PRO A 213 -2.27 15.01 20.89
#